data_AF-A0A2V5J2Q4-F1
#
_entry.id   AF-A0A2V5J2Q4-F1
#
_cell.length_a   1.000
_cell.length_b   1.000
_cell.length_c   1.000
_cell.angle_alpha   90.00
_cell.angle_beta   90.00
_cell.angle_gamma   90.00
#
_symmetry.space_group_name_H-M   'P 1'
#
loop_
_entity.id
_entity.type
_entity.pdbx_description
1 polymer ?
#
loop_
_entity_poly.entity_id
_entity_poly.type
_entity_poly.pdbx_seq_one_letter_code
_entity_poly.pdbx_strand_id
1 'polypeptide(L)'
;MSRYYLTRGDAQFTLSRHQDAKHSYGLSLAALEHEEIIAPGSQTADEEADLVVLTQLKLADVYTKEGQFKKAHDALRETITHFEARDSKDGQIQYARALHRQSVIYGLQRNERLRKVKMAAAKQALENVQEEAGDDVLASFFGKVMLRRRRLNDLSIWG
;
A
#
# COMPACT_ATOMS: atom_id res chain seq x y z
N MET A 1 7.45 -18.52 -9.25
CA MET A 1 8.31 -17.58 -10.00
C MET A 1 7.94 -16.12 -9.73
N SER A 2 6.65 -15.80 -9.64
CA SER A 2 6.12 -14.46 -9.28
C SER A 2 6.84 -13.78 -8.10
N ARG A 3 6.87 -14.44 -6.94
CA ARG A 3 7.49 -13.92 -5.69
C ARG A 3 8.96 -13.55 -5.85
N TYR A 4 9.73 -14.32 -6.64
CA TYR A 4 11.13 -14.01 -6.92
C TYR A 4 11.27 -12.66 -7.65
N TYR A 5 10.44 -12.44 -8.68
CA TYR A 5 10.45 -11.19 -9.42
C TYR A 5 9.96 -10.00 -8.58
N LEU A 6 8.97 -10.20 -7.71
CA LEU A 6 8.51 -9.19 -6.77
C LEU A 6 9.65 -8.74 -5.83
N THR A 7 10.35 -9.68 -5.19
CA THR A 7 11.48 -9.35 -4.29
C THR A 7 12.63 -8.69 -5.03
N ARG A 8 12.93 -9.13 -6.26
CA ARG A 8 13.94 -8.49 -7.12
C ARG A 8 13.55 -7.06 -7.46
N GLY A 9 12.28 -6.82 -7.78
CA GLY A 9 11.73 -5.50 -8.04
C GLY A 9 11.85 -4.56 -6.84
N ASP A 10 11.56 -5.07 -5.63
CA ASP A 10 11.72 -4.32 -4.38
C ASP A 10 13.18 -3.89 -4.15
N ALA A 11 14.14 -4.79 -4.37
CA ALA A 11 15.56 -4.48 -4.25
C ALA A 11 16.00 -3.42 -5.27
N GLN A 12 15.57 -3.55 -6.53
CA GLN A 12 15.86 -2.58 -7.59
C GLN A 12 15.24 -1.22 -7.30
N PHE A 13 14.02 -1.20 -6.75
CA PHE A 13 13.32 0.03 -6.38
C PHE A 13 14.08 0.79 -5.28
N THR A 14 14.52 0.08 -4.24
CA THR A 14 15.35 0.65 -3.16
C THR A 14 16.67 1.23 -3.70
N LEU A 15 17.26 0.59 -4.71
CA LEU A 15 18.46 1.08 -5.39
C LEU A 15 18.19 2.21 -6.41
N SER A 16 16.98 2.76 -6.44
CA SER A 16 16.53 3.78 -7.40
C SER A 16 16.62 3.35 -8.88
N ARG A 17 16.69 2.05 -9.16
CA ARG A 17 16.67 1.48 -10.52
C ARG A 17 15.22 1.29 -10.97
N HIS A 18 14.52 2.40 -11.18
CA HIS A 18 13.07 2.39 -11.39
C HIS A 18 12.62 1.63 -12.65
N GLN A 19 13.37 1.71 -13.76
CA GLN A 19 13.07 0.93 -14.97
C GLN A 19 13.24 -0.57 -14.74
N ASP A 20 14.31 -0.98 -14.07
CA ASP A 20 14.56 -2.38 -13.74
C ASP A 20 13.48 -2.92 -12.79
N ALA A 21 13.11 -2.13 -11.77
CA ALA A 21 12.06 -2.48 -10.82
C ALA A 21 10.72 -2.68 -11.53
N LYS A 22 10.35 -1.76 -12.43
CA LYS A 22 9.15 -1.87 -13.28
C LYS A 22 9.15 -3.14 -14.11
N HIS A 23 10.28 -3.46 -14.74
CA HIS A 23 10.42 -4.66 -15.54
C HIS A 23 10.23 -5.91 -14.67
N SER A 24 10.86 -5.98 -13.50
CA SER A 24 10.70 -7.10 -12.56
C SER A 24 9.25 -7.22 -12.05
N TYR A 25 8.58 -6.13 -11.70
CA TYR A 25 7.16 -6.20 -11.33
C TYR A 25 6.27 -6.64 -12.50
N GLY A 26 6.58 -6.25 -13.74
CA GLY A 26 5.91 -6.75 -14.93
C GLY A 26 6.08 -8.27 -15.12
N LEU A 27 7.30 -8.78 -14.90
CA LEU A 27 7.56 -10.23 -14.91
C LEU A 27 6.83 -10.96 -13.77
N SER A 28 6.68 -10.31 -12.61
CA SER A 28 5.89 -10.86 -11.50
C SER A 28 4.42 -11.02 -11.87
N LEU A 29 3.81 -10.01 -12.50
CA LEU A 29 2.42 -10.09 -12.96
C LEU A 29 2.24 -11.16 -14.04
N ALA A 30 3.11 -11.19 -15.06
CA ALA A 30 3.04 -12.21 -16.10
C ALA A 30 3.22 -13.63 -15.54
N ALA A 31 4.06 -13.80 -14.52
CA ALA A 31 4.20 -15.09 -13.84
C ALA A 31 2.95 -15.48 -13.06
N LEU A 32 2.25 -14.53 -12.42
CA LEU A 32 0.98 -14.79 -11.72
C LEU A 32 -0.12 -15.22 -12.70
N GLU A 33 -0.23 -14.57 -13.86
CA GLU A 33 -1.19 -14.95 -14.92
C GLU A 33 -0.96 -16.38 -15.44
N HIS A 34 0.28 -16.88 -15.39
CA HIS A 34 0.63 -18.23 -15.83
C HIS A 34 0.66 -19.28 -14.70
N GLU A 35 0.75 -18.86 -13.43
CA GLU A 35 0.75 -19.74 -12.25
C GLU A 35 -0.65 -20.32 -11.96
N GLU A 36 -1.72 -19.65 -12.38
CA GLU A 36 -3.13 -20.10 -12.29
C GLU A 36 -3.38 -21.46 -12.96
N ILE A 37 -2.47 -21.92 -13.83
CA ILE A 37 -2.65 -23.12 -14.68
C ILE A 37 -2.08 -24.41 -14.06
N ILE A 38 -1.18 -24.35 -13.04
CA ILE A 38 -0.25 -25.49 -12.80
C ILE A 38 -0.37 -26.21 -11.44
N ALA A 39 -1.05 -25.69 -10.41
CA ALA A 39 -1.02 -26.37 -9.10
C ALA A 39 -2.38 -26.43 -8.38
N PRO A 40 -3.14 -27.54 -8.50
CA PRO A 40 -4.20 -27.83 -7.55
C PRO A 40 -3.54 -28.17 -6.20
N GLY A 41 -3.36 -27.17 -5.33
CA GLY A 41 -3.07 -27.38 -3.92
C GLY A 41 -1.96 -26.57 -3.24
N SER A 42 -1.45 -25.45 -3.78
CA SER A 42 -0.43 -24.67 -3.05
C SER A 42 -0.67 -23.18 -2.81
N GLN A 43 -1.69 -22.55 -3.40
CA GLN A 43 -2.16 -21.19 -3.05
C GLN A 43 -3.68 -21.15 -3.21
N THR A 44 -4.39 -20.44 -2.34
CA THR A 44 -5.81 -20.15 -2.56
C THR A 44 -5.92 -19.03 -3.59
N ALA A 45 -6.99 -19.00 -4.39
CA ALA A 45 -7.23 -17.92 -5.36
C ALA A 45 -7.16 -16.52 -4.71
N ASP A 46 -7.49 -16.42 -3.42
CA ASP A 46 -7.38 -15.19 -2.63
C ASP A 46 -5.94 -14.73 -2.39
N GLU A 47 -4.98 -15.66 -2.19
CA GLU A 47 -3.56 -15.34 -2.02
C GLU A 47 -2.92 -14.87 -3.32
N GLU A 48 -3.30 -15.46 -4.45
CA GLU A 48 -2.83 -15.05 -5.77
C GLU A 48 -3.38 -13.65 -6.13
N ALA A 49 -4.66 -13.41 -5.88
CA ALA A 49 -5.27 -12.10 -6.06
C ALA A 49 -4.59 -11.02 -5.18
N ASP A 50 -4.25 -11.35 -3.93
CA ASP A 50 -3.48 -10.45 -3.07
C ASP A 50 -2.10 -10.14 -3.66
N LEU A 51 -1.40 -11.13 -4.19
CA LEU A 51 -0.08 -10.92 -4.80
C LEU A 51 -0.14 -10.05 -6.05
N VAL A 52 -1.16 -10.23 -6.90
CA VAL A 52 -1.40 -9.37 -8.08
C VAL A 52 -1.55 -7.92 -7.62
N VAL A 53 -2.44 -7.70 -6.66
CA VAL A 53 -2.77 -6.36 -6.17
C VAL A 53 -1.61 -5.72 -5.41
N LEU A 54 -0.84 -6.49 -4.64
CA LEU A 54 0.40 -6.01 -4.01
C LEU A 54 1.44 -5.62 -5.06
N THR A 55 1.54 -6.36 -6.16
CA THR A 55 2.45 -6.03 -7.27
C THR A 55 2.02 -4.73 -7.96
N GLN A 56 0.72 -4.52 -8.18
CA GLN A 56 0.17 -3.26 -8.69
C GLN A 56 0.46 -2.08 -7.75
N LEU A 57 0.32 -2.29 -6.45
CA LEU A 57 0.66 -1.31 -5.42
C LEU A 57 2.13 -0.87 -5.55
N LYS A 58 3.07 -1.80 -5.81
CA LYS A 58 4.50 -1.48 -6.06
C LYS A 58 4.73 -0.77 -7.39
N LEU A 59 4.03 -1.16 -8.45
CA LEU A 59 4.07 -0.45 -9.74
C LEU A 59 3.60 1.00 -9.60
N ALA A 60 2.61 1.27 -8.75
CA ALA A 60 2.17 2.63 -8.48
C ALA A 60 3.30 3.52 -7.91
N ASP A 61 4.16 2.97 -7.05
CA ASP A 61 5.33 3.70 -6.53
C ASP A 61 6.30 4.04 -7.67
N VAL A 62 6.55 3.09 -8.58
CA VAL A 62 7.40 3.32 -9.76
C VAL A 62 6.82 4.38 -10.66
N TYR A 63 5.53 4.28 -11.01
CA TYR A 63 4.84 5.28 -11.83
C TYR A 63 4.86 6.67 -11.18
N THR A 64 4.75 6.73 -9.86
CA THR A 64 4.87 7.99 -9.11
C THR A 64 6.27 8.60 -9.27
N LYS A 65 7.33 7.79 -9.16
CA LYS A 65 8.71 8.24 -9.38
C LYS A 65 9.00 8.66 -10.82
N GLU A 66 8.35 8.01 -11.79
CA GLU A 66 8.41 8.38 -13.21
C GLU A 66 7.52 9.58 -13.58
N GLY A 67 6.75 10.16 -12.65
CA GLY A 67 5.80 11.23 -12.93
C GLY A 67 4.55 10.80 -13.72
N GLN A 68 4.35 9.49 -13.93
CA GLN A 68 3.20 8.90 -14.63
C GLN A 68 1.99 8.79 -13.70
N PHE A 69 1.50 9.93 -13.21
CA PHE A 69 0.49 9.98 -12.14
C PHE A 69 -0.84 9.32 -12.51
N LYS A 70 -1.25 9.34 -13.79
CA LYS A 70 -2.46 8.64 -14.24
C LYS A 70 -2.35 7.13 -14.00
N LYS A 71 -1.25 6.51 -14.45
CA LYS A 71 -1.01 5.08 -14.24
C LYS A 71 -0.84 4.72 -12.77
N ALA A 72 -0.22 5.60 -11.99
CA ALA A 72 -0.11 5.42 -10.55
C ALA A 72 -1.50 5.39 -9.87
N HIS A 73 -2.41 6.29 -10.25
CA HIS A 73 -3.79 6.28 -9.75
C HIS A 73 -4.57 5.04 -10.19
N ASP A 74 -4.43 4.62 -11.45
CA ASP A 74 -5.09 3.42 -11.98
C ASP A 74 -4.67 2.16 -11.19
N ALA A 75 -3.36 1.98 -10.96
CA ALA A 75 -2.84 0.86 -10.15
C ALA A 75 -3.30 0.92 -8.69
N LEU A 76 -3.36 2.11 -8.08
CA LEU A 76 -3.84 2.26 -6.70
C LEU A 76 -5.35 2.03 -6.56
N ARG A 77 -6.13 2.32 -7.61
CA ARG A 77 -7.57 2.06 -7.59
C ARG A 77 -7.86 0.58 -7.45
N GLU A 78 -7.15 -0.26 -8.19
CA GLU A 78 -7.28 -1.72 -8.11
C GLU A 78 -6.95 -2.21 -6.69
N THR A 79 -5.86 -1.70 -6.09
CA THR A 79 -5.53 -2.01 -4.68
C THR A 79 -6.58 -1.56 -3.69
N ILE A 80 -7.16 -0.37 -3.88
CA ILE A 80 -8.21 0.13 -3.01
C ILE A 80 -9.45 -0.75 -3.11
N THR A 81 -9.94 -1.02 -4.32
CA THR A 81 -11.15 -1.82 -4.52
C THR A 81 -11.01 -3.23 -3.98
N HIS A 82 -9.84 -3.86 -4.12
CA HIS A 82 -9.60 -5.22 -3.62
C HIS A 82 -9.61 -5.31 -2.09
N PHE A 83 -9.01 -4.33 -1.41
CA PHE A 83 -8.85 -4.37 0.05
C PHE A 83 -9.91 -3.61 0.85
N GLU A 84 -10.74 -2.78 0.21
CA GLU A 84 -11.75 -1.95 0.88
C GLU A 84 -12.76 -2.77 1.70
N ALA A 85 -13.17 -3.94 1.19
CA ALA A 85 -14.15 -4.81 1.84
C ALA A 85 -13.52 -5.94 2.68
N ARG A 86 -12.19 -5.97 2.84
CA ARG A 86 -11.52 -7.06 3.57
C ARG A 86 -11.47 -6.79 5.07
N ASP A 87 -12.07 -7.64 5.87
CA ASP A 87 -12.05 -7.52 7.34
C ASP A 87 -10.70 -7.95 7.96
N SER A 88 -9.84 -8.62 7.19
CA SER A 88 -8.52 -9.01 7.66
C SER A 88 -7.67 -7.77 7.99
N LYS A 89 -6.98 -7.82 9.13
CA LYS A 89 -6.03 -6.78 9.55
C LYS A 89 -5.02 -6.42 8.46
N ASP A 90 -4.43 -7.43 7.81
CA ASP A 90 -3.47 -7.22 6.73
C ASP A 90 -4.10 -6.52 5.52
N GLY A 91 -5.33 -6.90 5.15
CA GLY A 91 -6.08 -6.23 4.10
C GLY A 91 -6.32 -4.74 4.41
N GLN A 92 -6.80 -4.43 5.62
CA GLN A 92 -7.02 -3.04 6.05
C GLN A 92 -5.72 -2.22 6.08
N ILE A 93 -4.60 -2.83 6.45
CA ILE A 93 -3.26 -2.24 6.37
C ILE A 93 -2.91 -1.90 4.92
N GLN A 94 -3.16 -2.79 3.95
CA GLN A 94 -2.88 -2.52 2.54
C GLN A 94 -3.83 -1.46 1.96
N TYR A 95 -5.10 -1.48 2.34
CA TYR A 95 -6.07 -0.44 1.99
C TYR A 95 -5.58 0.95 2.44
N ALA A 96 -5.17 1.07 3.69
CA ALA A 96 -4.60 2.31 4.22
C ALA A 96 -3.32 2.74 3.48
N ARG A 97 -2.42 1.81 3.13
CA ARG A 97 -1.22 2.11 2.34
C ARG A 97 -1.57 2.68 0.97
N ALA A 98 -2.55 2.11 0.29
CA ALA A 98 -2.96 2.56 -1.03
C ALA A 98 -3.55 3.98 -0.97
N LEU A 99 -4.42 4.26 0.01
CA LEU A 99 -4.96 5.61 0.27
C LEU A 99 -3.86 6.62 0.59
N HIS A 100 -2.89 6.24 1.44
CA HIS A 100 -1.76 7.10 1.76
C HIS A 100 -0.94 7.44 0.50
N ARG A 101 -0.64 6.46 -0.35
CA ARG A 101 0.08 6.68 -1.61
C ARG A 101 -0.69 7.59 -2.57
N GLN A 102 -2.01 7.42 -2.69
CA GLN A 102 -2.84 8.35 -3.46
C GLN A 102 -2.73 9.79 -2.92
N SER A 103 -2.70 9.95 -1.59
CA SER A 103 -2.54 11.28 -0.98
C SER A 103 -1.20 11.93 -1.35
N VAL A 104 -0.11 11.16 -1.40
CA VAL A 104 1.21 11.63 -1.82
C VAL A 104 1.17 12.10 -3.27
N ILE A 105 0.59 11.31 -4.17
CA ILE A 105 0.44 11.67 -5.59
C ILE A 105 -0.36 12.97 -5.74
N TYR A 106 -1.49 13.10 -5.04
CA TYR A 106 -2.26 14.35 -5.06
C TYR A 106 -1.47 15.56 -4.53
N GLY A 107 -0.60 15.36 -3.55
CA GLY A 107 0.35 16.38 -3.10
C GLY A 107 1.33 16.80 -4.19
N LEU A 108 1.90 15.84 -4.92
CA LEU A 108 2.77 16.12 -6.08
C LEU A 108 2.03 16.86 -7.21
N GLN A 109 0.75 16.56 -7.39
CA GLN A 109 -0.14 17.24 -8.35
C GLN A 109 -0.68 18.59 -7.84
N ARG A 110 -0.28 19.04 -6.64
CA ARG A 110 -0.78 20.26 -5.98
C ARG A 110 -2.30 20.28 -5.74
N ASN A 111 -2.94 19.11 -5.70
CA ASN A 111 -4.35 18.96 -5.37
C ASN A 111 -4.52 18.74 -3.85
N GLU A 112 -4.39 19.83 -3.10
CA GLU A 112 -4.38 19.78 -1.64
C GLU A 112 -5.72 19.26 -1.06
N ARG A 113 -6.84 19.53 -1.73
CA ARG A 113 -8.15 19.03 -1.32
C ARG A 113 -8.17 17.50 -1.31
N LEU A 114 -7.82 16.87 -2.43
CA LEU A 114 -7.82 15.41 -2.53
C LEU A 114 -6.71 14.76 -1.70
N ARG A 115 -5.55 15.41 -1.58
CA ARG A 115 -4.49 14.99 -0.66
C ARG A 115 -5.02 14.85 0.77
N LYS A 116 -5.67 15.89 1.31
CA LYS A 116 -6.21 15.87 2.68
C LYS A 116 -7.27 14.79 2.87
N VAL A 117 -8.20 14.67 1.92
CA VAL A 117 -9.26 13.63 1.95
C VAL A 117 -8.64 12.23 2.01
N LYS A 118 -7.69 11.92 1.13
CA LYS A 118 -7.06 10.59 1.09
C LYS A 118 -6.17 10.32 2.30
N MET A 119 -5.46 11.34 2.79
CA MET A 119 -4.69 11.23 4.03
C MET A 119 -5.59 10.98 5.25
N ALA A 120 -6.75 11.63 5.34
CA ALA A 120 -7.71 11.40 6.41
C ALA A 120 -8.29 9.97 6.35
N ALA A 121 -8.69 9.52 5.16
CA ALA A 121 -9.17 8.16 4.97
C ALA A 121 -8.12 7.10 5.34
N ALA A 122 -6.85 7.31 4.97
CA ALA A 122 -5.76 6.40 5.34
C ALA A 122 -5.55 6.32 6.86
N LYS A 123 -5.70 7.43 7.57
CA LYS A 123 -5.60 7.46 9.04
C LYS A 123 -6.78 6.72 9.69
N GLN A 124 -8.00 7.00 9.25
CA GLN A 124 -9.19 6.32 9.75
C GLN A 124 -9.07 4.80 9.58
N ALA A 125 -8.63 4.33 8.40
CA ALA A 125 -8.43 2.91 8.14
C ALA A 125 -7.40 2.28 9.10
N LEU A 126 -6.33 3.00 9.46
CA LEU A 126 -5.36 2.51 10.44
C LEU A 126 -5.85 2.57 11.88
N GLU A 127 -6.64 3.57 12.23
CA GLU A 127 -7.25 3.68 13.57
C GLU A 127 -8.21 2.52 13.81
N ASN A 128 -9.04 2.16 12.83
CA ASN A 128 -9.91 0.98 12.90
C ASN A 128 -9.11 -0.32 13.11
N VAL A 129 -7.93 -0.43 12.49
CA VAL A 129 -6.99 -1.56 12.70
C VAL A 129 -6.38 -1.57 14.10
N GLN A 130 -6.21 -0.40 14.72
CA GLN A 130 -5.53 -0.21 16.00
C GLN A 130 -6.44 -0.37 17.21
N GLU A 131 -7.74 -0.09 17.06
CA GLU A 131 -8.75 -0.41 18.07
C GLU A 131 -8.80 -1.93 18.36
N GLU A 132 -8.33 -2.76 17.41
CA GLU A 132 -8.20 -4.21 17.56
C GLU A 132 -6.79 -4.68 17.98
N ALA A 133 -5.76 -3.83 17.87
CA ALA A 133 -4.37 -4.20 18.19
C ALA A 133 -3.51 -2.98 18.56
N GLY A 134 -2.87 -3.04 19.72
CA GLY A 134 -2.17 -1.93 20.39
C GLY A 134 -1.18 -1.06 19.58
N ASP A 135 -0.71 0.00 20.25
CA ASP A 135 -0.14 1.27 19.72
C ASP A 135 1.00 1.23 18.66
N ASP A 136 1.58 0.08 18.29
CA ASP A 136 2.80 0.02 17.46
C ASP A 136 2.58 0.26 15.94
N VAL A 137 1.37 0.07 15.42
CA VAL A 137 1.11 0.10 13.96
C VAL A 137 1.31 1.50 13.35
N LEU A 138 0.81 2.57 14.01
CA LEU A 138 0.91 3.95 13.48
C LEU A 138 2.35 4.47 13.42
N ALA A 139 3.21 4.07 14.36
CA ALA A 139 4.59 4.53 14.42
C ALA A 139 5.43 4.02 13.23
N SER A 140 5.17 2.79 12.79
CA SER A 140 5.80 2.21 11.59
C SER A 140 5.29 2.85 10.29
N PHE A 141 4.04 3.32 10.28
CA PHE A 141 3.35 3.84 9.09
C PHE A 141 3.65 5.31 8.80
N PHE A 142 3.70 6.15 9.83
CA PHE A 142 3.86 7.61 9.67
C PHE A 142 5.26 8.12 10.06
N GLY A 143 6.14 7.23 10.52
CA GLY A 143 7.37 7.60 11.20
C GLY A 143 7.09 8.23 12.58
N LYS A 144 8.12 8.37 13.43
CA LYS A 144 8.07 8.81 14.85
C LYS A 144 7.31 10.12 15.16
N VAL A 145 6.73 10.80 14.18
CA VAL A 145 6.08 12.11 14.30
C VAL A 145 4.73 12.04 15.04
N MET A 146 4.03 10.90 15.08
CA MET A 146 2.69 10.81 15.71
C MET A 146 2.68 10.45 17.21
N LEU A 147 3.79 10.00 17.81
CA LEU A 147 3.82 9.59 19.22
C LEU A 147 3.69 10.76 20.22
N ARG A 148 3.71 12.02 19.76
CA ARG A 148 3.59 13.19 20.65
C ARG A 148 2.16 13.68 20.89
N ARG A 149 1.14 13.20 20.16
CA ARG A 149 -0.21 13.77 20.27
C ARG A 149 -1.14 13.09 21.29
N ARG A 150 -0.96 11.80 21.61
CA ARG A 150 -1.77 11.12 22.65
C ARG A 150 -1.35 11.46 24.08
N ARG A 151 -0.05 11.69 24.34
CA ARG A 151 0.43 12.03 25.70
C ARG A 151 -0.04 13.39 26.24
N LEU A 152 -0.63 14.25 25.41
CA LEU A 152 -1.13 15.55 25.85
C LEU A 152 -2.63 15.53 26.21
N ASN A 153 -3.38 14.51 25.81
CA ASN A 153 -4.81 14.41 26.17
C ASN A 153 -5.05 13.66 27.49
N ASP A 154 -4.11 12.83 27.95
CA ASP A 154 -4.22 12.14 29.25
C ASP A 154 -3.77 13.02 30.45
N LEU A 155 -3.21 14.21 30.20
CA LEU A 155 -2.75 15.14 31.24
C LEU A 155 -3.76 16.26 31.55
N SER A 156 -4.95 16.28 30.94
CA SER A 156 -5.97 17.31 31.18
C SER A 156 -7.22 16.84 31.94
N ILE A 157 -7.14 15.71 32.65
CA ILE A 157 -8.24 15.20 33.52
C ILE A 157 -7.95 15.44 35.02
N TRP A 158 -6.99 16.30 35.36
CA TRP A 158 -6.85 16.84 36.71
C TRP A 158 -6.69 18.36 36.63
N GLY A 159 -7.83 19.03 36.48
CA GLY A 159 -8.03 20.46 36.71
C GLY A 159 -9.34 20.65 37.43
#